data_AF-A0A0D8ZW19-F1
#
_entry.id   AF-A0A0D8ZW19-F1
#
_cell.length_a   1.000
_cell.length_b   1.000
_cell.length_c   1.000
_cell.angle_alpha   90.00
_cell.angle_beta   90.00
_cell.angle_gamma   90.00
#
_symmetry.space_group_name_H-M   'P 1'
#
loop_
_entity.id
_entity.type
_entity.pdbx_description
1 polymer ?
#
loop_
_entity_poly.entity_id
_entity_poly.type
_entity_poly.pdbx_seq_one_letter_code
_entity_poly.pdbx_strand_id
1 'polypeptide(L)' 'MIETPIFIKVKSVYFVKLPTMWLNLAQIRQVKPGDIPGKIVVIYDTGEFDCLVGIEAQLLVDALNETNHIDKSA' A
#
# COMPACT_ATOMS: atom_id res chain seq x y z
N MET A 1 1.26 -3.42 -11.75
CA MET A 1 2.17 -4.00 -10.74
C MET A 1 3.08 -2.89 -10.25
N ILE A 2 3.35 -2.83 -8.94
CA ILE A 2 4.29 -1.85 -8.37
C ILE A 2 5.72 -2.32 -8.68
N GLU A 3 6.43 -1.63 -9.56
CA GLU A 3 7.81 -1.98 -9.94
C GLU A 3 8.85 -1.29 -9.04
N THR A 4 8.48 -0.18 -8.42
CA THR A 4 9.32 0.62 -7.52
C THR A 4 8.65 0.82 -6.17
N PRO A 5 9.38 0.82 -5.04
CA PRO A 5 8.77 1.07 -3.75
C PRO A 5 8.12 2.46 -3.70
N ILE A 6 6.85 2.51 -3.31
CA ILE A 6 6.07 3.73 -3.16
C ILE A 6 6.10 4.16 -1.70
N PHE A 7 6.55 5.37 -1.43
CA PHE A 7 6.47 5.98 -0.10
C PHE A 7 5.25 6.86 -0.03
N ILE A 8 4.40 6.62 0.96
CA ILE A 8 3.06 7.21 1.00
C ILE A 8 2.97 8.16 2.17
N LYS A 9 2.38 9.33 1.95
CA LYS A 9 1.89 10.21 3.01
C LYS A 9 0.58 10.84 2.57
N VAL A 10 -0.52 10.31 3.09
CA VAL A 10 -1.88 10.81 2.84
C VAL A 10 -2.39 11.60 4.03
N LYS A 11 -3.30 12.56 3.78
CA LYS A 11 -4.01 13.27 4.85
C LYS A 11 -4.86 12.27 5.64
N SER A 12 -4.82 12.37 6.97
CA SER A 12 -5.28 11.35 7.94
C SER A 12 -6.76 10.98 7.88
N VAL A 13 -7.23 10.25 6.86
CA VAL A 13 -8.53 9.51 6.90
C VAL A 13 -8.74 8.49 5.77
N TYR A 14 -7.76 8.20 4.92
CA TYR A 14 -7.98 7.29 3.79
C TYR A 14 -7.87 5.82 4.21
N PHE A 15 -9.00 5.12 4.20
CA PHE A 15 -9.08 3.67 4.41
C PHE A 15 -9.41 2.95 3.11
N VAL A 16 -8.68 1.88 2.81
CA VAL A 16 -8.97 0.97 1.71
C VAL A 16 -9.64 -0.27 2.26
N LYS A 17 -10.81 -0.61 1.73
CA LYS A 17 -11.49 -1.87 2.07
C LYS A 17 -10.89 -3.00 1.25
N LEU A 18 -10.15 -3.88 1.91
CA LEU A 18 -9.70 -5.15 1.34
C LEU A 18 -10.68 -6.26 1.73
N PRO A 19 -10.69 -7.40 1.00
CA PRO A 19 -11.48 -8.57 1.34
C PRO A 19 -11.35 -9.03 2.80
N THR A 20 -10.14 -9.02 3.35
CA THR A 20 -9.88 -9.52 4.71
C THR A 20 -9.79 -8.43 5.78
N MET A 21 -9.60 -7.17 5.39
CA MET A 21 -9.32 -6.09 6.35
C MET A 21 -9.61 -4.69 5.83
N TRP A 22 -9.63 -3.71 6.73
CA TRP A 22 -9.60 -2.30 6.39
C TRP A 22 -8.20 -1.75 6.60
N LEU A 23 -7.58 -1.27 5.54
CA LEU A 23 -6.22 -0.78 5.53
C LEU A 23 -6.19 0.75 5.66
N ASN A 24 -5.58 1.27 6.72
CA ASN A 24 -5.44 2.71 6.90
C ASN A 24 -4.19 3.23 6.16
N LEU A 25 -4.38 3.90 5.03
CA LEU A 25 -3.28 4.43 4.23
C LEU A 25 -2.44 5.47 4.97
N ALA A 26 -3.00 6.14 5.98
CA ALA A 26 -2.28 7.14 6.77
C ALA A 26 -1.23 6.53 7.71
N GLN A 27 -1.30 5.22 7.98
CA GLN A 27 -0.32 4.49 8.80
C GLN A 27 0.75 3.82 7.93
N ILE A 28 0.57 3.79 6.61
CA ILE A 28 1.48 3.14 5.68
C ILE A 28 2.64 4.08 5.41
N ARG A 29 3.85 3.61 5.72
CA ARG A 29 5.10 4.28 5.40
C ARG A 29 5.52 4.03 3.96
N GLN A 30 5.42 2.77 3.55
CA GLN A 30 5.96 2.28 2.28
C GLN A 30 5.18 1.08 1.77
N VAL A 31 4.96 1.00 0.46
CA VAL A 31 4.43 -0.17 -0.24
C VAL A 31 5.47 -0.63 -1.27
N LYS A 32 5.83 -1.91 -1.26
CA LYS A 32 6.86 -2.44 -2.16
C LYS A 32 6.43 -3.79 -2.77
N PRO A 33 6.98 -4.18 -3.92
CA PRO A 33 6.78 -5.53 -4.43
C PRO A 33 7.33 -6.57 -3.44
N GLY A 34 6.63 -7.70 -3.34
CA GLY A 34 7.08 -8.88 -2.59
C GLY A 34 7.98 -9.80 -3.41
N ASP A 35 8.34 -10.93 -2.81
CA ASP A 35 9.33 -11.88 -3.36
C ASP A 35 8.82 -12.69 -4.57
N ILE A 36 7.51 -12.63 -4.83
CA ILE A 36 6.86 -13.34 -5.95
C ILE A 36 5.91 -12.39 -6.70
N PRO A 37 5.65 -12.63 -8.00
CA PRO A 37 4.68 -11.87 -8.76
C PRO A 37 3.30 -11.86 -8.11
N GLY A 38 2.67 -10.69 -8.04
CA GLY A 38 1.34 -10.52 -7.44
C GLY A 38 1.32 -10.46 -5.91
N LYS A 39 2.49 -10.45 -5.25
CA LYS A 39 2.62 -10.15 -3.81
C LYS A 39 3.07 -8.70 -3.62
N ILE A 40 2.47 -8.01 -2.67
CA ILE A 40 2.84 -6.67 -2.23
C ILE A 40 3.07 -6.68 -0.73
N VAL A 41 4.10 -5.96 -0.29
CA VAL A 41 4.41 -5.77 1.12
C VAL A 41 4.10 -4.34 1.50
N VAL A 42 3.24 -4.17 2.50
CA VAL A 42 2.88 -2.90 3.10
C VAL A 42 3.67 -2.77 4.39
N ILE A 43 4.44 -1.70 4.53
CA ILE A 43 5.24 -1.40 5.73
C ILE A 43 4.63 -0.17 6.40
N TYR A 44 4.34 -0.31 7.68
CA TYR A 44 3.74 0.76 8.48
C TYR A 44 4.80 1.64 9.16
N ASP A 45 4.38 2.82 9.64
CA ASP A 45 5.26 3.71 10.41
C ASP A 45 5.76 3.07 11.71
N THR A 46 5.04 2.08 12.26
CA THR A 46 5.44 1.28 13.43
C THR A 46 6.61 0.33 13.14
N GLY A 47 6.91 0.06 11.86
CA GLY A 47 7.86 -0.95 11.43
C GLY A 47 7.26 -2.34 11.22
N GLU A 48 5.99 -2.54 11.59
CA GLU A 48 5.23 -3.74 11.24
C GLU A 48 4.97 -3.79 9.73
N PHE A 49 4.65 -4.98 9.21
CA PHE A 49 4.34 -5.15 7.81
C PHE A 49 3.25 -6.20 7.57
N ASP A 50 2.47 -5.98 6.52
CA ASP A 50 1.51 -6.93 5.98
C ASP A 50 1.92 -7.38 4.57
N CYS A 51 1.59 -8.62 4.23
CA CYS A 51 1.78 -9.19 2.90
C CYS A 51 0.42 -9.40 2.25
N LEU A 52 0.14 -8.63 1.21
CA LEU A 52 -1.06 -8.76 0.40
C LEU A 52 -0.75 -9.56 -0.86
N VAL A 53 -1.67 -10.43 -1.28
CA VAL A 53 -1.50 -11.27 -2.47
C VAL A 53 -2.76 -11.27 -3.34
N GLY A 54 -2.58 -11.47 -4.64
CA GLY A 54 -3.69 -11.62 -5.57
C GLY A 54 -4.60 -10.39 -5.60
N ILE A 55 -5.89 -10.60 -5.30
CA ILE A 55 -6.90 -9.54 -5.39
C ILE A 55 -6.68 -8.41 -4.38
N GLU A 56 -6.15 -8.70 -3.19
CA GLU A 56 -5.91 -7.67 -2.16
C GLU A 56 -4.78 -6.74 -2.58
N ALA A 57 -3.72 -7.31 -3.14
CA ALA A 57 -2.62 -6.56 -3.72
C ALA A 57 -3.12 -5.65 -4.86
N GLN A 58 -3.97 -6.18 -5.75
CA GLN A 58 -4.53 -5.39 -6.85
C GLN A 58 -5.40 -4.23 -6.35
N LEU A 59 -6.32 -4.49 -5.42
CA LEU A 59 -7.21 -3.46 -4.87
C LEU A 59 -6.44 -2.34 -4.16
N LEU A 60 -5.35 -2.68 -3.46
CA LEU A 60 -4.48 -1.67 -2.88
C LEU A 60 -3.84 -0.80 -3.96
N VAL A 61 -3.30 -1.41 -5.02
CA VAL A 61 -2.67 -0.66 -6.13
C VAL A 61 -3.67 0.28 -6.79
N ASP A 62 -4.89 -0.18 -7.05
CA ASP A 62 -5.93 0.63 -7.67
C ASP A 62 -6.30 1.82 -6.77
N ALA A 63 -6.49 1.56 -5.47
CA ALA A 63 -6.77 2.61 -4.50
C ALA A 63 -5.62 3.64 -4.38
N LEU A 64 -4.36 3.20 -4.47
CA LEU A 64 -3.21 4.11 -4.48
C LEU A 64 -3.19 4.98 -5.74
N ASN A 65 -3.45 4.40 -6.91
CA ASN A 65 -3.51 5.16 -8.17
C ASN A 65 -4.65 6.19 -8.19
N GLU A 66 -5.77 5.89 -7.56
CA GLU A 66 -6.91 6.81 -7.44
C GLU A 66 -6.69 7.90 -6.37
N THR A 67 -5.82 7.64 -5.39
CA THR A 67 -5.52 8.60 -4.34
C THR A 67 -4.36 9.51 -4.78
N ASN A 68 -4.54 10.84 -4.70
CA ASN A 68 -3.45 11.82 -4.85
C ASN A 68 -2.45 11.71 -3.67
N HIS A 69 -1.71 10.60 -3.63
CA HIS A 69 -0.64 10.38 -2.67
C HIS A 69 0.60 11.17 -3.10
N ILE A 70 1.32 11.72 -2.12
CA ILE A 70 2.62 12.35 -2.36
C ILE A 70 3.64 11.22 -2.38
N ASP A 71 4.12 10.87 -3.57
CA ASP A 71 5.29 10.02 -3.74
C ASP A 71 6.51 10.76 -3.19
N LYS A 72 7.18 10.21 -2.16
CA LYS A 72 8.40 10.80 -1.59
C LYS A 72 9.66 10.44 -2.38
N SER A 73 9.55 9.92 -3.60
CA SER A 73 10.70 9.62 -4.45
C SER A 73 11.27 10.85 -5.18
N ALA A 74 10.76 12.06 -4.92
CA ALA A 74 11.31 13.34 -5.40
C ALA A 74 12.01 14.15 -4.30
#